data_AF-A0A1D6E2J7-F1
#
_entry.id   AF-A0A1D6E2J7-F1
#
_cell.length_a   1.000
_cell.length_b   1.000
_cell.length_c   1.000
_cell.angle_alpha   90.00
_cell.angle_beta   90.00
_cell.angle_gamma   90.00
#
_symmetry.space_group_name_H-M   'P 1'
#
loop_
_entity.id
_entity.type
_entity.pdbx_description
1 polymer ?
#
loop_
_entity_poly.entity_id
_entity_poly.type
_entity_poly.pdbx_seq_one_letter_code
_entity_poly.pdbx_strand_id
1 'polypeptide(L)'
;MDAASMLELYRRDRRRLLSFLLSAGGGGGRALDLSRVDLDAVSADYALECVASGAHFNASEATRRYFDERRYPIMIGSSSGNSYFLLSRPMPSDSSPKEAAPSIGPQAPVQDNSSSTGQPTEPRDFFRDALSTSGIGYDTEDDKLADISPQQVNKVDILSLGLPRLTTELSDDDIRETAYEVLLASLFVSGKVHFSEEKREKKHKFLKGRRTKTEGSNPSPQVEDGYAHILDLTRVQMEISESMDILTKRALRHISLKTVKETLDVPRISLQLLSSVGKLDFPTERLRGQWQKRQANVLEELLLFSASLEYDTSNTLRIVLSKLKSTEDWVVTVPEGRVEVLTIIERYNTKLCSLTKKFDIKDETYHWTHNYHFNFRLYEKLLCSVFDILEDGQLVEEADEILEITKLTWPILGVTEKLHHIFYAWVLFQKFSQTGEILLLKHASLQIREFRLYHDVKEIELYTNSFICSVDAYGGNKVLSLVDSVLLKINVWCRRQLGNYHAHYSKNNYSIFEATLNLVLLLVTNSSEDDFEETMFIESPVGSTPELKLIHLLIVRSIHAAYKQLTL
;
A
#
# COMPACT_ATOMS: atom_id res chain seq x y z
N MET A 1 -29.87 4.60 2.29
CA MET A 1 -31.20 4.05 2.62
C MET A 1 -31.43 4.22 4.11
N ASP A 2 -32.60 4.72 4.52
CA ASP A 2 -32.97 4.87 5.93
C ASP A 2 -33.11 3.49 6.62
N ALA A 3 -32.83 3.37 7.92
CA ALA A 3 -32.83 2.08 8.63
C ALA A 3 -34.20 1.37 8.56
N ALA A 4 -35.29 2.14 8.52
CA ALA A 4 -36.64 1.63 8.30
C ALA A 4 -36.80 1.03 6.88
N SER A 5 -36.23 1.66 5.86
CA SER A 5 -36.29 1.18 4.47
C SER A 5 -35.51 -0.12 4.25
N MET A 6 -34.39 -0.30 4.95
CA MET A 6 -33.63 -1.56 4.93
C MET A 6 -34.43 -2.70 5.58
N LEU A 7 -35.08 -2.44 6.72
CA LEU A 7 -35.85 -3.45 7.45
C LEU A 7 -37.08 -3.91 6.64
N GLU A 8 -37.74 -3.01 5.93
CA GLU A 8 -38.83 -3.36 4.99
C GLU A 8 -38.35 -4.22 3.82
N LEU A 9 -37.15 -3.94 3.29
CA LEU A 9 -36.54 -4.71 2.21
C LEU A 9 -36.23 -6.15 2.67
N TYR A 10 -35.63 -6.31 3.85
CA TYR A 10 -35.39 -7.63 4.45
C TYR A 10 -36.69 -8.39 4.75
N ARG A 11 -37.74 -7.72 5.25
CA ARG A 11 -39.05 -8.35 5.45
C ARG A 11 -39.66 -8.84 4.14
N ARG A 12 -39.56 -8.04 3.07
CA ARG A 12 -40.07 -8.41 1.75
C ARG A 12 -39.33 -9.61 1.18
N ASP A 13 -38.01 -9.63 1.28
CA ASP A 13 -37.18 -10.70 0.72
C ASP A 13 -37.35 -12.00 1.52
N ARG A 14 -37.47 -11.92 2.85
CA ARG A 14 -37.85 -13.06 3.70
C ARG A 14 -39.19 -13.66 3.30
N ARG A 15 -40.24 -12.85 3.10
CA ARG A 15 -41.56 -13.32 2.68
C ARG A 15 -41.52 -14.03 1.33
N ARG A 16 -40.77 -13.49 0.37
CA ARG A 16 -40.56 -14.11 -0.94
C ARG A 16 -39.87 -15.47 -0.81
N LEU A 17 -38.82 -15.57 -0.01
CA LEU A 17 -38.09 -16.82 0.19
C LEU A 17 -38.96 -17.89 0.85
N LEU A 18 -39.70 -17.55 1.92
CA LEU A 18 -40.60 -18.49 2.58
C LEU A 18 -41.75 -18.94 1.65
N SER A 19 -42.31 -18.01 0.87
CA SER A 19 -43.33 -18.37 -0.12
C SER A 19 -42.81 -19.32 -1.19
N PHE A 20 -41.56 -19.15 -1.63
CA PHE A 20 -40.91 -20.02 -2.60
C PHE A 20 -40.65 -21.42 -2.01
N LEU A 21 -40.07 -21.49 -0.82
CA LEU A 21 -39.77 -22.75 -0.14
C LEU A 21 -41.03 -23.59 0.10
N LEU A 22 -42.11 -22.96 0.59
CA LEU A 22 -43.38 -23.64 0.84
C LEU A 22 -44.14 -24.00 -0.44
N SER A 23 -43.88 -23.30 -1.54
CA SER A 23 -44.37 -23.68 -2.87
C SER A 23 -43.60 -24.86 -3.48
N ALA A 24 -42.34 -25.05 -3.10
CA ALA A 24 -41.48 -26.12 -3.62
C ALA A 24 -41.59 -27.44 -2.82
N GLY A 25 -41.89 -27.37 -1.51
CA GLY A 25 -41.98 -28.52 -0.60
C GLY A 25 -43.27 -29.33 -0.63
N GLY A 26 -44.19 -29.08 -1.57
CA GLY A 26 -45.51 -29.71 -1.63
C GLY A 26 -45.50 -31.15 -2.18
N GLY A 27 -44.91 -32.09 -1.44
CA GLY A 27 -45.06 -33.52 -1.69
C GLY A 27 -46.49 -34.01 -1.38
N GLY A 28 -47.45 -33.72 -2.26
CA GLY A 28 -48.81 -34.27 -2.18
C GLY A 28 -49.95 -33.31 -2.55
N GLY A 29 -50.19 -33.12 -3.85
CA GLY A 29 -51.55 -32.97 -4.42
C GLY A 29 -52.43 -31.75 -4.11
N ARG A 30 -52.04 -30.79 -3.26
CA ARG A 30 -52.86 -29.57 -3.05
C ARG A 30 -51.99 -28.34 -2.83
N ALA A 31 -52.14 -27.34 -3.71
CA ALA A 31 -51.51 -26.04 -3.54
C ALA A 31 -51.93 -25.44 -2.18
N LEU A 32 -50.95 -25.14 -1.33
CA LEU A 32 -51.17 -24.47 -0.05
C LEU A 32 -51.60 -23.04 -0.32
N ASP A 33 -52.81 -22.66 0.10
CA ASP A 33 -53.29 -21.29 0.04
C ASP A 33 -52.63 -20.47 1.16
N LEU A 34 -51.49 -19.85 0.83
CA LEU A 34 -50.70 -19.01 1.74
C LEU A 34 -51.31 -17.61 1.95
N SER A 35 -52.44 -17.28 1.29
CA SER A 35 -53.05 -15.94 1.39
C SER A 35 -53.56 -15.58 2.79
N ARG A 36 -53.77 -16.58 3.65
CA ARG A 36 -54.25 -16.43 5.04
C ARG A 36 -53.16 -16.59 6.11
N VAL A 37 -51.90 -16.79 5.72
CA VAL A 37 -50.78 -17.03 6.65
C VAL A 37 -49.92 -15.77 6.75
N ASP A 38 -49.72 -15.28 7.98
CA ASP A 38 -48.77 -14.20 8.24
C ASP A 38 -47.33 -14.73 8.19
N LEU A 39 -46.70 -14.62 7.01
CA LEU A 39 -45.33 -15.07 6.76
C LEU A 39 -44.27 -14.33 7.60
N ASP A 40 -44.59 -13.16 8.16
CA ASP A 40 -43.69 -12.44 9.07
C ASP A 40 -43.64 -13.10 10.47
N ALA A 41 -44.62 -13.94 10.80
CA ALA A 41 -44.75 -14.71 12.04
C ALA A 41 -44.57 -16.22 11.83
N VAL A 42 -43.79 -16.64 10.83
CA VAL A 42 -43.48 -18.05 10.52
C VAL A 42 -42.02 -18.37 10.83
N SER A 43 -41.79 -19.50 11.52
CA SER A 43 -40.45 -20.05 11.77
C SER A 43 -39.84 -20.53 10.44
N ALA A 44 -38.63 -20.05 10.16
CA ALA A 44 -37.90 -20.45 8.96
C ALA A 44 -37.36 -21.88 9.11
N ASP A 45 -36.93 -22.25 10.32
CA ASP A 45 -36.37 -23.58 10.61
C ASP A 45 -37.46 -24.65 10.46
N TYR A 46 -38.68 -24.39 10.96
CA TYR A 46 -39.80 -25.30 10.74
C TYR A 46 -40.19 -25.43 9.27
N ALA A 47 -40.17 -24.32 8.51
CA ALA A 47 -40.44 -24.38 7.07
C ALA A 47 -39.39 -25.23 6.32
N LEU A 48 -38.11 -25.10 6.69
CA LEU A 48 -37.02 -25.91 6.12
C LEU A 48 -37.12 -27.38 6.55
N GLU A 49 -37.48 -27.67 7.79
CA GLU A 49 -37.75 -29.04 8.26
C GLU A 49 -38.89 -29.69 7.46
N CYS A 50 -39.99 -28.97 7.22
CA CYS A 50 -41.09 -29.48 6.40
C CYS A 50 -40.65 -29.78 4.97
N VAL A 51 -39.84 -28.91 4.36
CA VAL A 51 -39.29 -29.12 3.01
C VAL A 51 -38.33 -30.32 2.98
N ALA A 52 -37.43 -30.43 3.96
CA ALA A 52 -36.45 -31.52 4.03
C ALA A 52 -37.10 -32.89 4.31
N SER A 53 -38.15 -32.92 5.12
CA SER A 53 -38.88 -34.15 5.47
C SER A 53 -40.02 -34.49 4.50
N GLY A 54 -40.38 -33.59 3.58
CA GLY A 54 -41.56 -33.72 2.72
C GLY A 54 -42.89 -33.68 3.50
N ALA A 55 -42.88 -33.18 4.74
CA ALA A 55 -44.06 -33.11 5.60
C ALA A 55 -44.99 -31.95 5.22
N HIS A 56 -46.28 -32.10 5.52
CA HIS A 56 -47.26 -31.04 5.27
C HIS A 56 -47.02 -29.85 6.20
N PHE A 57 -46.91 -28.66 5.61
CA PHE A 57 -46.73 -27.42 6.36
C PHE A 57 -47.98 -27.09 7.19
N ASN A 58 -47.81 -26.94 8.51
CA ASN A 58 -48.88 -26.53 9.42
C ASN A 58 -48.63 -25.09 9.91
N ALA A 59 -49.48 -24.15 9.47
CA ALA A 59 -49.34 -22.73 9.80
C ALA A 59 -49.44 -22.43 11.31
N SER A 60 -50.32 -23.12 12.06
CA SER A 60 -50.45 -22.87 13.51
C SER A 60 -49.21 -23.33 14.29
N GLU A 61 -48.60 -24.44 13.87
CA GLU A 61 -47.37 -24.93 14.48
C GLU A 61 -46.17 -24.06 14.09
N ALA A 62 -46.11 -23.61 12.82
CA ALA A 62 -45.08 -22.71 12.33
C ALA A 62 -45.04 -21.38 13.09
N THR A 63 -46.22 -20.81 13.39
CA THR A 63 -46.34 -19.59 14.18
C THR A 63 -46.03 -19.82 15.65
N ARG A 64 -46.43 -20.95 16.22
CA ARG A 64 -46.05 -21.31 17.59
C ARG A 64 -44.53 -21.40 17.73
N ARG A 65 -43.86 -22.14 16.84
CA ARG A 65 -42.39 -22.28 16.86
C ARG A 65 -41.67 -20.95 16.67
N TYR A 66 -42.19 -20.07 15.80
CA TYR A 66 -41.64 -18.72 15.65
C TYR A 66 -41.60 -17.93 16.96
N PHE A 67 -42.68 -17.97 17.74
CA PHE A 67 -42.74 -17.29 19.03
C PHE A 67 -41.98 -18.01 20.14
N ASP A 68 -41.87 -19.34 20.07
CA ASP A 68 -41.07 -20.14 21.00
C ASP A 68 -39.57 -19.92 20.75
N GLU A 69 -39.09 -19.92 19.50
CA GLU A 69 -37.71 -19.63 19.10
C GLU A 69 -37.27 -18.23 19.53
N ARG A 70 -38.17 -17.23 19.48
CA ARG A 70 -37.90 -15.88 19.99
C ARG A 70 -37.63 -15.81 21.50
N ARG A 71 -38.00 -16.85 22.26
CA ARG A 71 -37.73 -16.93 23.71
C ARG A 71 -36.34 -17.46 24.02
N TYR A 72 -35.63 -17.99 23.02
CA TYR A 72 -34.31 -18.57 23.18
C TYR A 72 -33.27 -17.83 22.32
N PRO A 73 -31.98 -17.81 22.71
CA PRO A 73 -30.91 -17.28 21.87
C PRO A 73 -30.83 -18.05 20.56
N ILE A 74 -30.46 -17.36 19.46
CA ILE A 74 -30.29 -18.00 18.15
C ILE A 74 -29.21 -19.08 18.28
N MET A 75 -29.59 -20.34 18.03
CA MET A 75 -28.70 -21.49 18.04
C MET A 75 -28.43 -21.95 16.61
N ILE A 76 -27.16 -22.15 16.26
CA ILE A 76 -26.78 -22.86 15.03
C ILE A 76 -26.28 -24.24 15.46
N GLY A 77 -27.04 -25.28 15.10
CA GLY A 77 -26.61 -26.67 15.28
C GLY A 77 -25.57 -27.04 14.23
N SER A 78 -24.31 -27.20 14.62
CA SER A 78 -23.25 -27.82 13.81
C SER A 78 -22.92 -29.20 14.38
N SER A 79 -22.46 -30.14 13.54
CA SER A 79 -21.92 -31.43 13.98
C SER A 79 -20.70 -31.30 14.91
N SER A 80 -20.09 -30.11 14.97
CA SER A 80 -18.99 -29.75 15.86
C SER A 80 -19.42 -29.15 17.22
N GLY A 81 -20.73 -29.05 17.51
CA GLY A 81 -21.27 -28.49 18.76
C GLY A 81 -22.12 -27.22 18.55
N ASN A 82 -23.04 -26.96 19.49
CA ASN A 82 -23.98 -25.84 19.41
C ASN A 82 -23.31 -24.51 19.76
N SER A 83 -23.44 -23.50 18.89
CA SER A 83 -23.03 -22.12 19.17
C SER A 83 -24.23 -21.24 19.53
N TYR A 84 -24.06 -20.34 20.52
CA TYR A 84 -25.08 -19.41 20.99
C TYR A 84 -24.68 -17.98 20.66
N PHE A 85 -25.59 -17.20 20.09
CA PHE A 85 -25.42 -15.75 19.95
C PHE A 85 -26.19 -15.03 21.06
N LEU A 86 -25.48 -14.32 21.94
CA LEU A 86 -26.10 -13.46 22.95
C LEU A 86 -26.51 -12.14 22.32
N LEU A 87 -27.81 -11.85 22.29
CA LEU A 87 -28.35 -10.52 21.97
C LEU A 87 -28.13 -9.58 23.16
N SER A 88 -26.95 -8.97 23.25
CA SER A 88 -26.73 -7.85 24.16
C SER A 88 -27.41 -6.60 23.60
N ARG A 89 -28.47 -6.12 24.26
CA ARG A 89 -28.88 -4.72 24.11
C ARG A 89 -27.76 -3.87 24.72
N PRO A 90 -27.24 -2.85 24.01
CA PRO A 90 -26.25 -1.96 24.61
C PRO A 90 -26.96 -1.10 25.65
N MET A 91 -26.90 -1.51 26.92
CA MET A 91 -26.93 -0.54 27.99
C MET A 91 -25.50 -0.05 28.21
N PRO A 92 -25.29 1.25 28.46
CA PRO A 92 -23.97 1.77 28.80
C PRO A 92 -23.46 1.02 30.04
N SER A 93 -22.30 0.37 29.90
CA SER A 93 -21.63 -0.29 31.03
C SER A 93 -21.15 0.78 32.01
N ASP A 94 -21.65 0.74 33.24
CA ASP A 94 -21.03 1.46 34.34
C ASP A 94 -19.60 0.97 34.58
N SER A 95 -18.78 1.83 35.21
CA SER A 95 -17.36 1.61 35.46
C SER A 95 -17.04 0.27 36.13
N SER A 96 -15.89 -0.30 35.74
CA SER A 96 -15.38 -1.60 36.15
C SER A 96 -15.45 -1.87 37.67
N PRO A 97 -15.78 -3.11 38.10
CA PRO A 97 -15.79 -3.48 39.52
C PRO A 97 -14.42 -3.23 40.16
N LYS A 98 -14.38 -2.53 41.31
CA LYS A 98 -13.15 -2.18 42.03
C LYS A 98 -12.64 -3.28 42.99
N GLU A 99 -13.24 -4.48 42.95
CA GLU A 99 -12.92 -5.57 43.85
C GLU A 99 -12.17 -6.69 43.12
N ALA A 100 -11.05 -7.14 43.71
CA ALA A 100 -10.24 -8.20 43.13
C ALA A 100 -10.97 -9.56 43.25
N ALA A 101 -10.90 -10.37 42.19
CA ALA A 101 -11.49 -11.71 42.17
C ALA A 101 -10.82 -12.63 43.22
N PRO A 102 -11.59 -13.50 43.91
CA PRO A 102 -11.06 -14.37 44.95
C PRO A 102 -10.15 -15.46 44.38
N SER A 103 -9.05 -15.78 45.07
CA SER A 103 -8.07 -16.78 44.64
C SER A 103 -8.50 -18.20 44.99
N ILE A 104 -8.39 -19.12 44.03
CA ILE A 104 -8.57 -20.57 44.22
C ILE A 104 -7.19 -21.22 44.10
N GLY A 105 -6.75 -21.89 45.18
CA GLY A 105 -5.46 -22.59 45.24
C GLY A 105 -5.49 -23.98 44.57
N PRO A 106 -4.31 -24.55 44.21
CA PRO A 106 -4.22 -25.77 43.41
C PRO A 106 -4.28 -27.05 44.25
N GLN A 107 -5.06 -28.05 43.80
CA GLN A 107 -4.96 -29.44 44.28
C GLN A 107 -4.05 -30.28 43.36
N ALA A 108 -3.34 -31.23 43.99
CA ALA A 108 -2.27 -32.08 43.45
C ALA A 108 -2.80 -33.29 42.62
N PRO A 109 -1.93 -33.98 41.83
CA PRO A 109 -2.35 -34.98 40.84
C PRO A 109 -2.43 -36.40 41.40
N VAL A 110 -3.32 -37.22 40.83
CA VAL A 110 -3.39 -38.67 41.06
C VAL A 110 -2.80 -39.40 39.84
N GLN A 111 -1.86 -40.30 40.12
CA GLN A 111 -1.22 -41.24 39.20
C GLN A 111 -2.17 -42.36 38.80
N ASP A 112 -1.97 -42.96 37.62
CA ASP A 112 -1.98 -44.42 37.48
C ASP A 112 -1.15 -44.88 36.27
N ASN A 113 -0.35 -45.92 36.53
CA ASN A 113 0.60 -46.57 35.62
C ASN A 113 -0.06 -47.78 34.92
N SER A 114 0.34 -48.09 33.68
CA SER A 114 0.95 -49.40 33.31
C SER A 114 1.21 -49.54 31.80
N SER A 115 2.23 -50.35 31.52
CA SER A 115 3.03 -50.54 30.30
C SER A 115 2.57 -51.69 29.39
N SER A 116 2.80 -51.62 28.07
CA SER A 116 3.82 -52.43 27.34
C SER A 116 3.70 -52.39 25.80
N THR A 117 4.84 -52.07 25.18
CA THR A 117 5.52 -52.65 24.00
C THR A 117 4.79 -52.91 22.66
N GLY A 118 5.29 -52.25 21.60
CA GLY A 118 5.16 -52.67 20.19
C GLY A 118 5.33 -51.54 19.16
N GLN A 119 6.55 -51.30 18.66
CA GLN A 119 6.87 -50.49 17.45
C GLN A 119 7.13 -51.44 16.26
N PRO A 120 6.98 -51.04 14.97
CA PRO A 120 7.67 -49.90 14.31
C PRO A 120 6.79 -49.04 13.36
N THR A 121 6.86 -47.70 13.42
CA THR A 121 7.64 -46.75 12.57
C THR A 121 6.96 -46.36 11.25
N GLU A 122 6.33 -45.17 11.23
CA GLU A 122 6.15 -44.26 10.07
C GLU A 122 5.86 -42.81 10.58
N PRO A 123 6.11 -41.75 9.76
CA PRO A 123 6.65 -40.46 10.20
C PRO A 123 5.59 -39.46 10.72
N ARG A 124 5.97 -38.66 11.72
CA ARG A 124 5.11 -37.65 12.38
C ARG A 124 5.24 -36.26 11.76
N ASP A 125 4.08 -35.68 11.49
CA ASP A 125 3.83 -34.29 11.14
C ASP A 125 4.22 -33.30 12.26
N PHE A 126 5.07 -32.33 11.91
CA PHE A 126 5.42 -31.17 12.72
C PHE A 126 4.49 -30.00 12.40
N PHE A 127 3.24 -30.02 12.91
CA PHE A 127 2.34 -28.86 12.89
C PHE A 127 1.53 -28.77 14.20
N ARG A 128 2.23 -28.73 15.34
CA ARG A 128 1.62 -28.32 16.61
C ARG A 128 2.67 -27.94 17.64
N ASP A 129 3.38 -26.84 17.39
CA ASP A 129 4.09 -26.09 18.43
C ASP A 129 4.49 -24.73 17.89
N ALA A 130 3.58 -23.76 17.94
CA ALA A 130 3.89 -22.32 17.88
C ALA A 130 2.63 -21.47 18.12
N LEU A 131 1.90 -21.69 19.22
CA LEU A 131 0.91 -20.73 19.69
C LEU A 131 0.99 -20.65 21.20
N SER A 132 1.89 -19.81 21.71
CA SER A 132 1.78 -19.12 23.01
C SER A 132 2.97 -18.19 23.21
N THR A 133 2.90 -16.94 22.72
CA THR A 133 3.51 -15.80 23.42
C THR A 133 2.98 -14.47 22.87
N SER A 134 2.43 -13.66 23.80
CA SER A 134 2.25 -12.19 23.73
C SER A 134 1.25 -11.64 22.70
N GLY A 135 0.11 -11.02 23.01
CA GLY A 135 -0.32 -10.33 24.24
C GLY A 135 -0.10 -8.81 24.15
N ILE A 136 -1.20 -8.08 23.87
CA ILE A 136 -1.44 -6.62 24.03
C ILE A 136 -0.97 -5.75 22.83
N GLY A 137 -1.78 -4.87 22.22
CA GLY A 137 -3.07 -4.30 22.60
C GLY A 137 -3.88 -3.78 21.39
N TYR A 138 -5.16 -3.52 21.64
CA TYR A 138 -6.21 -3.21 20.69
C TYR A 138 -6.34 -1.70 20.49
N ASP A 139 -6.45 -1.27 19.24
CA ASP A 139 -7.24 -0.11 18.81
C ASP A 139 -8.05 -0.57 17.60
N THR A 140 -9.37 -0.37 17.64
CA THR A 140 -10.32 -0.83 16.62
C THR A 140 -11.03 0.36 16.01
N GLU A 141 -10.87 0.42 14.69
CA GLU A 141 -11.52 1.19 13.63
C GLU A 141 -13.04 1.39 13.75
N ASP A 142 -13.51 2.53 13.22
CA ASP A 142 -14.73 2.68 12.40
C ASP A 142 -14.22 3.38 11.11
N ASP A 143 -14.50 2.93 9.88
CA ASP A 143 -15.83 2.84 9.28
C ASP A 143 -15.75 2.19 7.86
N LYS A 144 -16.79 1.41 7.50
CA LYS A 144 -17.38 1.25 6.14
C LYS A 144 -16.63 0.55 4.98
N LEU A 145 -17.24 -0.56 4.51
CA LEU A 145 -17.41 -0.93 3.08
C LEU A 145 -18.63 -1.89 3.01
N ALA A 146 -19.76 -1.63 2.34
CA ALA A 146 -20.00 -1.36 0.91
C ALA A 146 -19.46 -2.45 -0.03
N ASP A 147 -20.38 -2.93 -0.88
CA ASP A 147 -20.30 -3.83 -2.04
C ASP A 147 -18.98 -4.56 -2.39
N ILE A 148 -19.10 -5.89 -2.34
CA ILE A 148 -18.49 -6.97 -3.12
C ILE A 148 -17.38 -6.55 -4.12
N SER A 149 -16.12 -6.80 -3.74
CA SER A 149 -14.96 -7.00 -4.62
C SER A 149 -14.33 -8.39 -4.33
N PRO A 150 -13.53 -8.98 -5.24
CA PRO A 150 -13.14 -10.38 -5.15
C PRO A 150 -12.32 -10.67 -3.88
N GLN A 151 -12.81 -11.64 -3.10
CA GLN A 151 -12.21 -12.31 -1.94
C GLN A 151 -10.85 -11.75 -1.48
N GLN A 152 -10.91 -10.87 -0.46
CA GLN A 152 -9.79 -10.55 0.41
C GLN A 152 -9.33 -11.80 1.17
N VAL A 153 -8.42 -12.56 0.56
CA VAL A 153 -7.52 -13.46 1.28
C VAL A 153 -6.20 -12.69 1.42
N ASN A 154 -5.86 -12.21 2.62
CA ASN A 154 -4.62 -11.52 2.99
C ASN A 154 -3.97 -10.70 1.85
N LYS A 155 -4.66 -9.65 1.40
CA LYS A 155 -4.29 -8.82 0.23
C LYS A 155 -2.96 -8.06 0.40
N VAL A 156 -2.43 -7.97 1.63
CA VAL A 156 -1.29 -7.12 1.99
C VAL A 156 0.08 -7.74 1.62
N ASP A 157 0.21 -9.08 1.59
CA ASP A 157 1.53 -9.71 1.37
C ASP A 157 1.92 -9.90 -0.10
N ILE A 158 0.95 -9.93 -1.01
CA ILE A 158 1.20 -10.25 -2.44
C ILE A 158 1.89 -9.09 -3.15
N LEU A 159 1.71 -7.85 -2.69
CA LEU A 159 2.24 -6.64 -3.33
C LEU A 159 3.29 -5.91 -2.49
N SER A 160 3.84 -6.54 -1.45
CA SER A 160 5.01 -6.01 -0.75
C SER A 160 6.28 -6.43 -1.46
N LEU A 161 7.12 -5.48 -1.88
CA LEU A 161 8.42 -5.75 -2.52
C LEU A 161 9.47 -6.32 -1.58
N GLY A 162 9.22 -6.33 -0.26
CA GLY A 162 10.21 -6.80 0.71
C GLY A 162 11.38 -5.84 0.91
N LEU A 163 11.15 -4.54 0.69
CA LEU A 163 12.13 -3.50 0.98
C LEU A 163 12.47 -3.45 2.47
N PRO A 164 13.69 -3.02 2.84
CA PRO A 164 14.02 -2.70 4.22
C PRO A 164 12.95 -1.80 4.85
N ARG A 165 12.55 -2.14 6.08
CA ARG A 165 11.60 -1.34 6.85
C ARG A 165 12.31 -0.06 7.29
N LEU A 166 11.57 1.06 7.23
CA LEU A 166 12.03 2.30 7.85
C LEU A 166 12.09 2.09 9.35
N THR A 167 13.14 2.63 9.95
CA THR A 167 13.43 2.52 11.38
C THR A 167 12.84 3.68 12.17
N THR A 168 12.58 4.79 11.49
CA THR A 168 11.92 5.98 12.02
C THR A 168 10.40 5.92 11.88
N GLU A 169 9.70 6.71 12.69
CA GLU A 169 8.23 6.88 12.65
C GLU A 169 7.78 7.79 11.49
N LEU A 170 8.30 7.59 10.27
CA LEU A 170 7.85 8.34 9.10
C LEU A 170 6.55 7.75 8.56
N SER A 171 5.51 8.58 8.50
CA SER A 171 4.23 8.25 7.89
C SER A 171 4.29 8.30 6.36
N ASP A 172 3.24 7.80 5.71
CA ASP A 172 3.10 7.88 4.26
C ASP A 172 3.03 9.34 3.75
N ASP A 173 2.35 10.19 4.52
CA ASP A 173 2.27 11.65 4.31
C ASP A 173 3.66 12.29 4.40
N ASP A 174 4.46 11.88 5.39
CA ASP A 174 5.81 12.40 5.56
C ASP A 174 6.71 12.11 4.34
N ILE A 175 6.60 10.88 3.79
CA ILE A 175 7.34 10.48 2.59
C ILE A 175 6.84 11.27 1.38
N ARG A 176 5.52 11.45 1.23
CA ARG A 176 4.91 12.20 0.14
C ARG A 176 5.34 13.67 0.15
N GLU A 177 5.28 14.33 1.30
CA GLU A 177 5.70 15.73 1.45
C GLU A 177 7.21 15.88 1.20
N THR A 178 8.03 14.94 1.71
CA THR A 178 9.48 14.95 1.44
C THR A 178 9.79 14.73 -0.04
N ALA A 179 9.04 13.87 -0.74
CA ALA A 179 9.21 13.65 -2.17
C ALA A 179 8.91 14.92 -2.98
N TYR A 180 7.85 15.65 -2.62
CA TYR A 180 7.53 16.95 -3.23
C TYR A 180 8.64 17.99 -2.98
N GLU A 181 9.23 18.02 -1.78
CA GLU A 181 10.37 18.90 -1.47
C GLU A 181 11.58 18.59 -2.35
N VAL A 182 11.86 17.31 -2.60
CA VAL A 182 12.93 16.88 -3.53
C VAL A 182 12.64 17.33 -4.96
N LEU A 183 11.39 17.18 -5.42
CA LEU A 183 10.98 17.64 -6.75
C LEU A 183 11.20 19.16 -6.93
N LEU A 184 10.75 19.96 -5.96
CA LEU A 184 10.96 21.41 -5.99
C LEU A 184 12.44 21.80 -5.97
N ALA A 185 13.25 21.11 -5.17
CA ALA A 185 14.68 21.36 -5.10
C ALA A 185 15.38 21.02 -6.43
N SER A 186 15.01 19.90 -7.06
CA SER A 186 15.48 19.52 -8.39
C SER A 186 15.13 20.54 -9.47
N LEU A 187 13.89 21.03 -9.47
CA LEU A 187 13.45 22.08 -10.39
C LEU A 187 14.24 23.37 -10.21
N PHE A 188 14.49 23.76 -8.96
CA PHE A 188 15.29 24.94 -8.65
C PHE A 188 16.74 24.81 -9.15
N VAL A 189 17.39 23.67 -8.90
CA VAL A 189 18.77 23.41 -9.35
C VAL A 189 18.87 23.32 -10.87
N SER A 190 17.84 22.79 -11.54
CA SER A 190 17.82 22.70 -13.00
C SER A 190 17.76 24.07 -13.70
N GLY A 191 17.43 25.15 -12.98
CA GLY A 191 17.27 26.50 -13.53
C GLY A 191 16.03 26.67 -14.42
N LYS A 192 15.16 25.64 -14.51
CA LYS A 192 13.94 25.67 -15.33
C LYS A 192 12.81 26.53 -14.73
N VAL A 193 12.86 26.80 -13.41
CA VAL A 193 11.83 27.58 -12.70
C VAL A 193 12.48 28.62 -11.79
N HIS A 194 11.97 29.85 -11.83
CA HIS A 194 12.36 30.92 -10.89
C HIS A 194 11.19 31.24 -9.96
N PHE A 195 11.34 31.00 -8.66
CA PHE A 195 10.30 31.33 -7.69
C PHE A 195 10.27 32.84 -7.44
N SER A 196 9.38 33.56 -8.12
CA SER A 196 9.21 35.01 -7.96
C SER A 196 8.69 35.38 -6.56
N GLU A 197 9.06 36.54 -6.03
CA GLU A 197 8.38 37.12 -4.87
C GLU A 197 6.94 37.47 -5.25
N GLU A 198 5.97 36.79 -4.65
CA GLU A 198 4.65 37.39 -4.50
C GLU A 198 4.84 38.66 -3.66
N LYS A 199 4.81 39.81 -4.35
CA LYS A 199 4.64 41.09 -3.69
C LYS A 199 3.32 41.00 -2.94
N ARG A 200 3.41 40.83 -1.60
CA ARG A 200 2.31 41.03 -0.65
C ARG A 200 1.36 42.07 -1.23
N GLU A 201 0.17 41.64 -1.62
CA GLU A 201 -0.85 42.51 -2.17
C GLU A 201 -1.04 43.67 -1.21
N LYS A 202 -0.52 44.84 -1.59
CA LYS A 202 -0.74 46.07 -0.85
C LYS A 202 -2.21 46.38 -1.00
N LYS A 203 -2.96 46.22 0.10
CA LYS A 203 -4.25 46.86 0.42
C LYS A 203 -4.92 47.52 -0.79
N HIS A 204 -6.04 46.96 -1.25
CA HIS A 204 -6.95 47.59 -2.21
C HIS A 204 -7.10 49.08 -1.93
N LYS A 205 -6.49 49.92 -2.77
CA LYS A 205 -6.77 51.35 -2.83
C LYS A 205 -7.60 51.62 -4.08
N PHE A 206 -8.85 51.96 -3.81
CA PHE A 206 -9.81 52.53 -4.72
C PHE A 206 -9.25 53.74 -5.50
N LEU A 207 -9.62 53.80 -6.79
CA LEU A 207 -9.75 54.95 -7.70
C LEU A 207 -8.51 55.74 -8.17
N LYS A 208 -8.15 55.55 -9.44
CA LYS A 208 -7.92 56.56 -10.52
C LYS A 208 -7.33 55.80 -11.72
N GLY A 209 -7.87 55.86 -12.93
CA GLY A 209 -8.01 57.03 -13.80
C GLY A 209 -7.59 56.59 -15.22
N ARG A 210 -8.26 57.12 -16.24
CA ARG A 210 -8.36 56.60 -17.61
C ARG A 210 -7.18 57.02 -18.51
N ARG A 211 -6.59 56.02 -19.22
CA ARG A 211 -5.79 56.02 -20.48
C ARG A 211 -4.47 56.83 -20.58
N THR A 212 -3.40 56.17 -21.08
CA THR A 212 -2.76 56.42 -22.41
C THR A 212 -1.84 55.27 -22.83
N LYS A 213 -1.84 54.99 -24.15
CA LYS A 213 -0.98 54.07 -24.93
C LYS A 213 0.47 54.59 -24.96
N THR A 214 1.46 53.72 -24.74
CA THR A 214 2.80 53.79 -25.38
C THR A 214 3.36 52.38 -25.53
N GLU A 215 3.74 52.04 -26.76
CA GLU A 215 4.44 50.82 -27.17
C GLU A 215 5.83 50.70 -26.51
N GLY A 216 6.29 49.45 -26.36
CA GLY A 216 7.72 49.15 -26.35
C GLY A 216 8.23 48.26 -25.22
N SER A 217 8.00 46.95 -25.29
CA SER A 217 9.02 45.94 -24.97
C SER A 217 8.52 44.54 -25.33
N ASN A 218 9.32 43.81 -26.09
CA ASN A 218 9.06 42.46 -26.61
C ASN A 218 8.53 41.49 -25.54
N PRO A 219 7.53 40.63 -25.85
CA PRO A 219 7.22 39.50 -25.01
C PRO A 219 8.28 38.42 -25.24
N SER A 220 9.07 38.08 -24.22
CA SER A 220 9.75 36.79 -24.20
C SER A 220 8.69 35.68 -24.11
N PRO A 221 8.78 34.60 -24.90
CA PRO A 221 7.69 33.65 -25.03
C PRO A 221 7.59 32.72 -23.81
N GLN A 222 6.44 32.76 -23.14
CA GLN A 222 5.62 31.65 -22.59
C GLN A 222 6.24 30.26 -22.31
N VAL A 223 7.39 30.17 -21.62
CA VAL A 223 7.89 28.89 -21.05
C VAL A 223 7.75 28.86 -19.52
N GLU A 224 7.71 30.03 -18.85
CA GLU A 224 7.51 30.11 -17.39
C GLU A 224 6.10 29.69 -16.94
N ASP A 225 5.09 29.83 -17.80
CA ASP A 225 3.68 29.56 -17.47
C ASP A 225 3.36 28.05 -17.47
N GLY A 226 4.03 27.28 -18.34
CA GLY A 226 3.79 25.83 -18.47
C GLY A 226 4.22 25.03 -17.22
N TYR A 227 5.41 25.29 -16.69
CA TYR A 227 5.87 24.60 -15.47
C TYR A 227 5.08 25.02 -14.23
N ALA A 228 4.56 26.24 -14.17
CA ALA A 228 3.73 26.68 -13.05
C ALA A 228 2.42 25.88 -12.97
N HIS A 229 1.76 25.67 -14.11
CA HIS A 229 0.57 24.82 -14.21
C HIS A 229 0.85 23.38 -13.80
N ILE A 230 1.88 22.75 -14.41
CA ILE A 230 2.23 21.37 -14.09
C ILE A 230 2.61 21.22 -12.61
N LEU A 231 3.32 22.19 -12.03
CA LEU A 231 3.68 22.16 -10.61
C LEU A 231 2.48 22.26 -9.68
N ASP A 232 1.48 23.08 -10.03
CA ASP A 232 0.25 23.18 -9.25
C ASP A 232 -0.59 21.90 -9.38
N LEU A 233 -0.66 21.32 -10.59
CA LEU A 233 -1.27 20.01 -10.80
C LEU A 233 -0.59 18.94 -9.96
N THR A 234 0.74 18.80 -10.04
CA THR A 234 1.49 17.82 -9.23
C THR A 234 1.30 18.08 -7.73
N ARG A 235 1.24 19.34 -7.29
CA ARG A 235 0.96 19.70 -5.89
C ARG A 235 -0.41 19.14 -5.45
N VAL A 236 -1.44 19.32 -6.28
CA VAL A 236 -2.80 18.81 -6.01
C VAL A 236 -2.81 17.29 -6.00
N GLN A 237 -2.23 16.63 -7.01
CA GLN A 237 -2.18 15.17 -7.09
C GLN A 237 -1.39 14.54 -5.94
N MET A 238 -0.41 15.26 -5.37
CA MET A 238 0.32 14.85 -4.17
C MET A 238 -0.31 15.36 -2.86
N GLU A 239 -1.49 15.96 -2.91
CA GLU A 239 -2.24 16.47 -1.75
C GLU A 239 -1.43 17.43 -0.85
N ILE A 240 -0.55 18.22 -1.47
CA ILE A 240 0.31 19.17 -0.75
C ILE A 240 -0.45 20.48 -0.54
N SER A 241 -0.53 20.93 0.71
CA SER A 241 -1.17 22.21 1.03
C SER A 241 -0.41 23.39 0.41
N GLU A 242 -1.15 24.40 -0.06
CA GLU A 242 -0.59 25.63 -0.63
C GLU A 242 0.36 26.33 0.34
N SER A 243 0.03 26.36 1.64
CA SER A 243 0.90 26.93 2.68
C SER A 243 2.26 26.23 2.77
N MET A 244 2.28 24.90 2.65
CA MET A 244 3.52 24.12 2.69
C MET A 244 4.32 24.30 1.41
N ASP A 245 3.67 24.32 0.25
CA ASP A 245 4.31 24.60 -1.03
C ASP A 245 5.01 25.97 -1.03
N ILE A 246 4.31 27.04 -0.64
CA ILE A 246 4.90 28.40 -0.58
C ILE A 246 6.07 28.43 0.40
N LEU A 247 5.94 27.78 1.56
CA LEU A 247 7.00 27.71 2.57
C LEU A 247 8.25 27.02 2.01
N THR A 248 8.08 25.87 1.37
CA THR A 248 9.17 25.10 0.75
C THR A 248 9.81 25.91 -0.38
N LYS A 249 9.02 26.45 -1.32
CA LYS A 249 9.52 27.30 -2.41
C LYS A 249 10.30 28.51 -1.89
N ARG A 250 9.87 29.13 -0.79
CA ARG A 250 10.58 30.24 -0.15
C ARG A 250 11.90 29.78 0.47
N ALA A 251 11.88 28.69 1.22
CA ALA A 251 13.07 28.14 1.87
C ALA A 251 14.15 27.72 0.86
N LEU A 252 13.74 27.11 -0.25
CA LEU A 252 14.66 26.65 -1.31
C LEU A 252 15.32 27.81 -2.07
N ARG A 253 14.78 29.04 -2.06
CA ARG A 253 15.45 30.23 -2.65
C ARG A 253 16.79 30.54 -1.98
N HIS A 254 16.94 30.13 -0.72
CA HIS A 254 18.17 30.33 0.03
C HIS A 254 19.23 29.26 -0.28
N ILE A 255 18.92 28.25 -1.10
CA ILE A 255 19.93 27.37 -1.69
C ILE A 255 20.86 28.25 -2.52
N SER A 256 22.06 28.48 -2.00
CA SER A 256 23.05 29.27 -2.72
C SER A 256 23.49 28.52 -3.98
N LEU A 257 23.31 29.13 -5.15
CA LEU A 257 23.82 28.63 -6.44
C LEU A 257 25.36 28.42 -6.46
N LYS A 258 26.09 28.88 -5.43
CA LYS A 258 27.52 28.56 -5.22
C LYS A 258 27.76 27.10 -4.80
N THR A 259 26.77 26.44 -4.19
CA THR A 259 26.79 25.03 -3.78
C THR A 259 26.54 24.07 -4.96
N VAL A 260 26.24 24.59 -6.15
CA VAL A 260 25.93 23.81 -7.38
C VAL A 260 27.14 23.06 -7.96
N LYS A 261 28.36 23.29 -7.45
CA LYS A 261 29.51 22.43 -7.74
C LYS A 261 29.48 21.11 -6.96
N GLU A 262 28.68 21.01 -5.90
CA GLU A 262 28.50 19.82 -5.09
C GLU A 262 27.13 19.20 -5.38
N THR A 263 27.08 17.88 -5.50
CA THR A 263 25.86 17.12 -5.78
C THR A 263 24.83 17.35 -4.67
N LEU A 264 23.61 17.76 -5.03
CA LEU A 264 22.50 17.92 -4.09
C LEU A 264 21.97 16.54 -3.67
N ASP A 265 21.72 16.36 -2.38
CA ASP A 265 21.16 15.13 -1.80
C ASP A 265 19.98 15.45 -0.85
N VAL A 266 19.21 14.43 -0.47
CA VAL A 266 18.02 14.59 0.40
C VAL A 266 18.38 15.18 1.78
N PRO A 267 19.48 14.75 2.46
CA PRO A 267 19.90 15.39 3.71
C PRO A 267 20.21 16.89 3.58
N ARG A 268 20.90 17.32 2.52
CA ARG A 268 21.19 18.74 2.24
C ARG A 268 19.92 19.54 2.02
N ILE A 269 18.94 19.00 1.31
CA ILE A 269 17.62 19.64 1.14
C ILE A 269 16.97 19.84 2.51
N SER A 270 16.91 18.79 3.32
CA SER A 270 16.32 18.84 4.66
C SER A 270 17.01 19.87 5.57
N LEU A 271 18.35 19.92 5.54
CA LEU A 271 19.14 20.90 6.29
C LEU A 271 18.90 22.34 5.83
N GLN A 272 18.76 22.56 4.52
CA GLN A 272 18.47 23.89 3.99
C GLN A 272 17.07 24.36 4.40
N LEU A 273 16.10 23.47 4.35
CA LEU A 273 14.75 23.76 4.81
C LEU A 273 14.77 24.12 6.31
N LEU A 274 15.46 23.32 7.11
CA LEU A 274 15.68 23.57 8.54
C LEU A 274 16.52 24.82 8.85
N SER A 275 17.32 25.35 7.93
CA SER A 275 18.07 26.59 8.15
C SER A 275 17.26 27.83 7.79
N SER A 276 16.39 27.72 6.78
CA SER A 276 15.71 28.87 6.16
C SER A 276 14.35 29.17 6.76
N VAL A 277 13.67 28.16 7.32
CA VAL A 277 12.31 28.31 7.85
C VAL A 277 12.34 28.79 9.30
N GLY A 278 11.66 29.90 9.58
CA GLY A 278 11.52 30.51 10.90
C GLY A 278 10.22 30.13 11.62
N LYS A 279 10.07 30.63 12.85
CA LYS A 279 8.85 30.39 13.66
C LYS A 279 7.60 30.99 13.02
N LEU A 280 7.74 32.18 12.45
CA LEU A 280 6.64 33.01 11.96
C LEU A 280 6.08 32.51 10.63
N ASP A 281 6.71 31.49 10.02
CA ASP A 281 6.27 30.90 8.77
C ASP A 281 5.11 29.91 8.95
N PHE A 282 4.80 29.52 10.19
CA PHE A 282 3.74 28.57 10.50
C PHE A 282 2.54 29.24 11.19
N PRO A 283 1.30 28.84 10.84
CA PRO A 283 0.09 29.32 11.53
C PRO A 283 0.03 28.89 13.00
N THR A 284 0.53 27.70 13.32
CA THR A 284 0.44 27.06 14.64
C THR A 284 1.74 26.36 14.99
N GLU A 285 2.15 26.44 16.26
CA GLU A 285 3.37 25.77 16.76
C GLU A 285 3.31 24.24 16.60
N ARG A 286 2.10 23.64 16.60
CA ARG A 286 1.89 22.21 16.31
C ARG A 286 2.34 21.82 14.91
N LEU A 287 1.93 22.56 13.89
CA LEU A 287 2.30 22.28 12.49
C LEU A 287 3.81 22.40 12.29
N ARG A 288 4.40 23.42 12.92
CA ARG A 288 5.84 23.60 12.96
C ARG A 288 6.56 22.42 13.62
N GLY A 289 6.08 21.97 14.77
CA GLY A 289 6.64 20.82 15.49
C GLY A 289 6.54 19.52 14.69
N GLN A 290 5.42 19.30 14.01
CA GLN A 290 5.22 18.15 13.12
C GLN A 290 6.20 18.20 11.94
N TRP A 291 6.28 19.33 11.23
CA TRP A 291 7.23 19.53 10.14
C TRP A 291 8.68 19.35 10.59
N GLN A 292 9.05 19.92 11.73
CA GLN A 292 10.42 19.80 12.28
C GLN A 292 10.74 18.36 12.68
N LYS A 293 9.79 17.65 13.32
CA LYS A 293 9.93 16.22 13.64
C LYS A 293 10.11 15.40 12.37
N ARG A 294 9.36 15.69 11.30
CA ARG A 294 9.50 15.06 9.99
C ARG A 294 10.92 15.24 9.43
N GLN A 295 11.41 16.48 9.33
CA GLN A 295 12.75 16.77 8.84
C GLN A 295 13.84 16.04 9.66
N ALA A 296 13.68 15.99 10.99
CA ALA A 296 14.59 15.26 11.86
C ALA A 296 14.54 13.74 11.64
N ASN A 297 13.35 13.17 11.46
CA ASN A 297 13.18 11.74 11.17
C ASN A 297 13.79 11.37 9.80
N VAL A 298 13.61 12.21 8.78
CA VAL A 298 14.25 12.01 7.46
C VAL A 298 15.78 11.99 7.58
N LEU A 299 16.36 12.96 8.31
CA LEU A 299 17.80 13.00 8.55
C LEU A 299 18.29 11.80 9.37
N GLU A 300 17.52 11.36 10.36
CA GLU A 300 17.84 10.18 11.15
C GLU A 300 17.86 8.90 10.30
N GLU A 301 16.82 8.66 9.50
CA GLU A 301 16.75 7.50 8.61
C GLU A 301 17.96 7.45 7.65
N LEU A 302 18.31 8.62 7.08
CA LEU A 302 19.34 8.72 6.05
C LEU A 302 20.78 8.70 6.58
N LEU A 303 21.02 9.18 7.80
CA LEU A 303 22.37 9.40 8.33
C LEU A 303 22.78 8.42 9.44
N LEU A 304 21.85 7.92 10.26
CA LEU A 304 22.18 7.08 11.40
C LEU A 304 22.22 5.58 11.08
N PHE A 305 21.46 5.14 10.10
CA PHE A 305 21.39 3.73 9.69
C PHE A 305 22.38 3.40 8.56
N SER A 306 23.30 4.32 8.29
CA SER A 306 24.42 4.14 7.39
C SER A 306 25.50 3.26 8.05
N ALA A 307 25.89 2.17 7.38
CA ALA A 307 26.78 1.13 7.92
C ALA A 307 28.24 1.60 8.20
N SER A 308 28.57 2.87 7.95
CA SER A 308 29.95 3.36 7.88
C SER A 308 30.35 4.34 8.98
N LEU A 309 29.48 4.60 9.97
CA LEU A 309 29.74 5.61 10.98
C LEU A 309 30.39 5.02 12.26
N GLU A 310 31.46 5.66 12.75
CA GLU A 310 32.10 5.28 14.02
C GLU A 310 31.09 5.44 15.19
N TYR A 311 31.16 4.56 16.19
CA TYR A 311 30.18 4.51 17.29
C TYR A 311 29.99 5.86 18.00
N ASP A 312 31.08 6.56 18.32
CA ASP A 312 31.04 7.85 19.01
C ASP A 312 30.42 8.97 18.16
N THR A 313 30.68 8.93 16.85
CA THR A 313 30.05 9.86 15.90
C THR A 313 28.56 9.61 15.74
N SER A 314 28.13 8.35 15.75
CA SER A 314 26.70 7.98 15.72
C SER A 314 25.96 8.43 16.98
N ASN A 315 26.57 8.29 18.16
CA ASN A 315 25.98 8.77 19.42
C ASN A 315 25.82 10.29 19.45
N THR A 316 26.83 11.03 18.98
CA THR A 316 26.74 12.50 18.89
C THR A 316 25.62 12.92 17.96
N LEU A 317 25.50 12.27 16.79
CA LEU A 317 24.44 12.55 15.83
C LEU A 317 23.04 12.23 16.40
N ARG A 318 22.87 11.12 17.13
CA ARG A 318 21.62 10.79 17.84
C ARG A 318 21.21 11.87 18.83
N ILE A 319 22.14 12.38 19.63
CA ILE A 319 21.88 13.46 20.61
C ILE A 319 21.46 14.74 19.90
N VAL A 320 22.10 15.07 18.77
CA VAL A 320 21.79 16.28 18.01
C VAL A 320 20.41 16.17 17.34
N LEU A 321 20.08 15.02 16.76
CA LEU A 321 18.78 14.76 16.14
C LEU A 321 17.64 14.70 17.16
N SER A 322 17.88 14.17 18.37
CA SER A 322 16.86 14.18 19.43
C SER A 322 16.55 15.60 19.91
N LYS A 323 17.56 16.48 20.00
CA LYS A 323 17.36 17.92 20.25
C LYS A 323 16.59 18.61 19.14
N LEU A 324 16.77 18.17 17.88
CA LEU A 324 16.01 18.70 16.76
C LEU A 324 14.52 18.27 16.82
N LYS A 325 14.22 17.11 17.42
CA LYS A 325 12.85 16.63 17.63
C LYS A 325 12.14 17.31 18.81
N SER A 326 12.86 17.75 19.84
CA SER A 326 12.25 18.44 20.99
C SER A 326 11.81 19.85 20.60
N THR A 327 10.50 20.08 20.61
CA THR A 327 9.87 21.36 20.21
C THR A 327 10.15 22.47 21.22
N GLU A 328 10.44 22.12 22.47
CA GLU A 328 10.67 23.06 23.58
C GLU A 328 12.08 23.69 23.55
N ASP A 329 13.11 22.97 23.07
CA ASP A 329 14.51 23.42 23.15
C ASP A 329 14.99 24.22 21.93
N TRP A 330 14.34 24.05 20.78
CA TRP A 330 14.81 24.63 19.52
C TRP A 330 14.80 26.16 19.48
N VAL A 331 14.20 26.83 20.49
CA VAL A 331 13.94 28.27 20.39
C VAL A 331 14.19 29.13 21.60
N VAL A 332 14.54 28.58 22.76
CA VAL A 332 14.54 29.38 23.99
C VAL A 332 15.92 29.89 24.38
N THR A 333 17.04 29.32 23.91
CA THR A 333 18.35 29.73 24.47
C THR A 333 19.33 30.44 23.54
N VAL A 334 19.64 30.01 22.31
CA VAL A 334 20.60 30.79 21.47
C VAL A 334 20.50 30.49 19.96
N PRO A 335 20.40 31.49 19.05
CA PRO A 335 20.52 31.29 17.60
C PRO A 335 21.81 30.57 17.18
N GLU A 336 22.89 30.74 17.95
CA GLU A 336 24.19 30.11 17.76
C GLU A 336 24.11 28.58 17.92
N GLY A 337 23.29 28.07 18.85
CA GLY A 337 23.11 26.64 19.07
C GLY A 337 22.39 25.92 17.92
N ARG A 338 21.46 26.60 17.23
CA ARG A 338 20.79 26.08 16.03
C ARG A 338 21.77 25.92 14.87
N VAL A 339 22.63 26.91 14.65
CA VAL A 339 23.66 26.85 13.60
C VAL A 339 24.67 25.76 13.93
N GLU A 340 25.08 25.62 15.20
CA GLU A 340 25.97 24.55 15.64
C GLU A 340 25.38 23.16 15.38
N VAL A 341 24.10 22.93 15.74
CA VAL A 341 23.39 21.67 15.46
C VAL A 341 23.38 21.34 13.96
N LEU A 342 22.97 22.27 13.12
CA LEU A 342 22.89 22.04 11.67
C LEU A 342 24.27 21.81 11.04
N THR A 343 25.30 22.56 11.47
CA THR A 343 26.67 22.39 10.98
C THR A 343 27.30 21.06 11.41
N ILE A 344 26.93 20.52 12.58
CA ILE A 344 27.34 19.17 12.99
C ILE A 344 26.73 18.13 12.06
N ILE A 345 25.43 18.20 11.78
CA ILE A 345 24.75 17.26 10.86
C ILE A 345 25.33 17.38 9.44
N GLU A 346 25.54 18.60 8.95
CA GLU A 346 26.14 18.87 7.64
C GLU A 346 27.56 18.29 7.52
N ARG A 347 28.37 18.39 8.58
CA ARG A 347 29.70 17.77 8.64
C ARG A 347 29.63 16.25 8.54
N TYR A 348 28.64 15.63 9.19
CA TYR A 348 28.41 14.19 9.08
C TYR A 348 28.00 13.80 7.66
N ASN A 349 27.05 14.50 7.06
CA ASN A 349 26.64 14.25 5.68
C ASN A 349 27.82 14.38 4.71
N THR A 350 28.62 15.45 4.85
CA THR A 350 29.82 15.66 4.02
C THR A 350 30.84 14.53 4.17
N LYS A 351 31.05 14.00 5.40
CA LYS A 351 31.90 12.82 5.62
C LYS A 351 31.36 11.62 4.85
N LEU A 352 30.05 11.36 4.90
CA LEU A 352 29.42 10.25 4.15
C LEU A 352 29.52 10.43 2.64
N CYS A 353 29.24 11.62 2.10
CA CYS A 353 29.38 11.90 0.68
C CYS A 353 30.82 11.74 0.17
N SER A 354 31.82 11.89 1.05
CA SER A 354 33.23 11.65 0.73
C SER A 354 33.65 10.17 0.74
N LEU A 355 32.82 9.28 1.29
CA LEU A 355 33.07 7.84 1.27
C LEU A 355 32.89 7.28 -0.14
N THR A 356 33.62 6.21 -0.43
CA THR A 356 33.91 5.68 -1.76
C THR A 356 32.66 5.46 -2.62
N LYS A 357 32.70 6.00 -3.85
CA LYS A 357 31.80 5.62 -4.95
C LYS A 357 32.04 4.16 -5.29
N LYS A 358 30.98 3.35 -5.41
CA LYS A 358 31.09 1.89 -5.52
C LYS A 358 31.06 1.43 -6.98
N PHE A 359 30.42 2.18 -7.88
CA PHE A 359 30.12 1.74 -9.24
C PHE A 359 30.77 2.60 -10.33
N ASP A 360 31.63 3.56 -9.96
CA ASP A 360 32.29 4.53 -10.85
C ASP A 360 31.30 5.27 -11.77
N ILE A 361 30.07 5.46 -11.30
CA ILE A 361 29.04 6.16 -12.04
C ILE A 361 29.28 7.68 -11.88
N LYS A 362 29.11 8.41 -12.99
CA LYS A 362 29.21 9.88 -12.97
C LYS A 362 28.19 10.43 -11.97
N ASP A 363 28.67 11.34 -11.11
CA ASP A 363 27.86 11.98 -10.06
C ASP A 363 27.25 11.01 -9.02
N GLU A 364 27.74 9.76 -8.96
CA GLU A 364 27.33 8.79 -7.92
C GLU A 364 27.53 9.39 -6.53
N THR A 365 26.48 9.33 -5.71
CA THR A 365 26.53 9.74 -4.31
C THR A 365 26.44 8.52 -3.39
N TYR A 366 26.96 8.65 -2.18
CA TYR A 366 26.86 7.62 -1.14
C TYR A 366 25.41 7.14 -0.90
N HIS A 367 24.45 8.07 -0.93
CA HIS A 367 23.05 7.81 -0.63
C HIS A 367 22.33 6.99 -1.70
N TRP A 368 22.81 7.02 -2.95
CA TRP A 368 22.23 6.23 -4.04
C TRP A 368 22.24 4.72 -3.76
N THR A 369 23.27 4.23 -3.06
CA THR A 369 23.48 2.80 -2.81
C THR A 369 23.11 2.40 -1.40
N HIS A 370 23.37 3.25 -0.41
CA HIS A 370 23.10 2.94 0.99
C HIS A 370 21.65 3.23 1.39
N ASN A 371 21.04 4.26 0.79
CA ASN A 371 19.69 4.72 1.14
C ASN A 371 18.68 4.48 -0.01
N TYR A 372 18.99 3.54 -0.91
CA TYR A 372 18.15 3.24 -2.09
C TYR A 372 16.70 2.91 -1.73
N HIS A 373 16.47 2.26 -0.58
CA HIS A 373 15.13 1.89 -0.13
C HIS A 373 14.28 3.12 0.23
N PHE A 374 14.92 4.15 0.81
CA PHE A 374 14.26 5.43 1.08
C PHE A 374 14.05 6.22 -0.21
N ASN A 375 15.08 6.29 -1.07
CA ASN A 375 15.01 6.99 -2.35
C ASN A 375 13.93 6.38 -3.27
N PHE A 376 13.78 5.05 -3.28
CA PHE A 376 12.72 4.36 -4.00
C PHE A 376 11.34 4.79 -3.48
N ARG A 377 11.12 4.82 -2.16
CA ARG A 377 9.83 5.25 -1.58
C ARG A 377 9.49 6.70 -1.93
N LEU A 378 10.48 7.59 -1.95
CA LEU A 378 10.27 8.96 -2.43
C LEU A 378 9.88 8.98 -3.91
N TYR A 379 10.60 8.23 -4.75
CA TYR A 379 10.31 8.17 -6.18
C TYR A 379 8.96 7.52 -6.49
N GLU A 380 8.56 6.50 -5.72
CA GLU A 380 7.24 5.88 -5.78
C GLU A 380 6.14 6.92 -5.54
N LYS A 381 6.29 7.81 -4.55
CA LYS A 381 5.35 8.93 -4.33
C LYS A 381 5.30 9.93 -5.47
N LEU A 382 6.43 10.22 -6.11
CA LEU A 382 6.46 11.08 -7.30
C LEU A 382 5.74 10.42 -8.47
N LEU A 383 5.97 9.13 -8.71
CA LEU A 383 5.27 8.39 -9.76
C LEU A 383 3.77 8.30 -9.49
N CYS A 384 3.34 8.22 -8.23
CA CYS A 384 1.92 8.23 -7.89
C CYS A 384 1.21 9.56 -8.22
N SER A 385 1.93 10.65 -8.48
CA SER A 385 1.32 11.94 -8.82
C SER A 385 0.70 12.00 -10.22
N VAL A 386 0.89 10.97 -11.05
CA VAL A 386 0.28 10.87 -12.39
C VAL A 386 -1.15 10.32 -12.37
N PHE A 387 -1.60 9.75 -11.26
CA PHE A 387 -2.97 9.24 -11.12
C PHE A 387 -3.89 10.36 -10.68
N ASP A 388 -5.11 10.38 -11.21
CA ASP A 388 -6.12 11.33 -10.77
C ASP A 388 -6.64 10.98 -9.36
N ILE A 389 -6.47 11.88 -8.40
CA ILE A 389 -6.99 11.75 -7.04
C ILE A 389 -8.53 11.64 -6.97
N LEU A 390 -9.26 12.09 -7.99
CA LEU A 390 -10.72 12.01 -8.04
C LEU A 390 -11.21 10.72 -8.71
N GLU A 391 -10.40 10.14 -9.59
CA GLU A 391 -10.72 8.93 -10.37
C GLU A 391 -9.59 7.90 -10.25
N ASP A 392 -9.67 7.07 -9.20
CA ASP A 392 -8.61 6.20 -8.66
C ASP A 392 -7.90 5.23 -9.64
N GLY A 393 -8.33 5.12 -10.90
CA GLY A 393 -7.73 4.28 -11.95
C GLY A 393 -7.39 4.99 -13.26
N GLN A 394 -7.54 6.31 -13.32
CA GLN A 394 -7.19 7.11 -14.51
C GLN A 394 -5.87 7.84 -14.32
N LEU A 395 -5.19 8.06 -15.44
CA LEU A 395 -4.04 8.95 -15.52
C LEU A 395 -4.53 10.34 -15.86
N VAL A 396 -3.91 11.37 -15.27
CA VAL A 396 -4.17 12.76 -15.66
C VAL A 396 -3.72 13.02 -17.10
N GLU A 397 -4.35 13.98 -17.78
CA GLU A 397 -4.02 14.30 -19.18
C GLU A 397 -2.54 14.70 -19.33
N GLU A 398 -1.98 15.38 -18.33
CA GLU A 398 -0.60 15.85 -18.30
C GLU A 398 0.39 14.86 -17.65
N ALA A 399 0.07 13.56 -17.65
CA ALA A 399 0.90 12.54 -17.00
C ALA A 399 2.33 12.51 -17.55
N ASP A 400 2.51 12.71 -18.86
CA ASP A 400 3.83 12.73 -19.50
C ASP A 400 4.66 13.94 -19.03
N GLU A 401 4.04 15.12 -18.91
CA GLU A 401 4.68 16.33 -18.39
C GLU A 401 5.07 16.19 -16.91
N ILE A 402 4.23 15.54 -16.10
CA ILE A 402 4.54 15.22 -14.70
C ILE A 402 5.75 14.27 -14.62
N LEU A 403 5.80 13.25 -15.49
CA LEU A 403 6.95 12.35 -15.57
C LEU A 403 8.21 13.10 -15.99
N GLU A 404 8.14 14.03 -16.95
CA GLU A 404 9.28 14.84 -17.38
C GLU A 404 9.86 15.72 -16.27
N ILE A 405 9.03 16.33 -15.41
CA ILE A 405 9.55 17.06 -14.24
C ILE A 405 10.09 16.10 -13.16
N THR A 406 9.49 14.92 -13.02
CA THR A 406 9.94 13.88 -12.09
C THR A 406 11.33 13.36 -12.45
N LYS A 407 11.69 13.31 -13.75
CA LYS A 407 13.06 12.97 -14.20
C LYS A 407 14.14 13.89 -13.64
N LEU A 408 13.80 15.12 -13.24
CA LEU A 408 14.77 16.05 -12.63
C LEU A 408 15.22 15.59 -11.23
N THR A 409 14.51 14.65 -10.59
CA THR A 409 14.90 14.09 -9.29
C THR A 409 15.90 12.95 -9.41
N TRP A 410 16.12 12.42 -10.60
CA TRP A 410 17.01 11.28 -10.85
C TRP A 410 18.43 11.46 -10.29
N PRO A 411 19.11 12.62 -10.47
CA PRO A 411 20.45 12.81 -9.91
C PRO A 411 20.48 12.84 -8.38
N ILE A 412 19.38 13.21 -7.73
CA ILE A 412 19.28 13.27 -6.27
C ILE A 412 18.98 11.87 -5.71
N LEU A 413 18.05 11.15 -6.34
CA LEU A 413 17.55 9.86 -5.86
C LEU A 413 18.36 8.65 -6.36
N GLY A 414 19.20 8.81 -7.38
CA GLY A 414 19.92 7.71 -8.01
C GLY A 414 19.03 6.85 -8.90
N VAL A 415 18.06 7.47 -9.57
CA VAL A 415 17.17 6.76 -10.50
C VAL A 415 17.79 6.81 -11.89
N THR A 416 18.01 5.63 -12.48
CA THR A 416 18.39 5.50 -13.90
C THR A 416 17.14 5.33 -14.76
N GLU A 417 17.26 5.53 -16.06
CA GLU A 417 16.15 5.31 -17.00
C GLU A 417 15.60 3.88 -16.92
N LYS A 418 16.48 2.88 -16.82
CA LYS A 418 16.09 1.49 -16.59
C LYS A 418 15.33 1.30 -15.28
N LEU A 419 15.79 1.89 -14.18
CA LEU A 419 15.10 1.85 -12.89
C LEU A 419 13.73 2.54 -12.96
N HIS A 420 13.63 3.65 -13.69
CA HIS A 420 12.36 4.32 -13.89
C HIS A 420 11.33 3.44 -14.58
N HIS A 421 11.69 2.76 -15.67
CA HIS A 421 10.76 1.86 -16.37
C HIS A 421 10.22 0.77 -15.45
N ILE A 422 11.07 0.13 -14.66
CA ILE A 422 10.62 -0.93 -13.75
C ILE A 422 9.80 -0.39 -12.57
N PHE A 423 10.18 0.75 -12.00
CA PHE A 423 9.43 1.39 -10.90
C PHE A 423 8.08 1.91 -11.37
N TYR A 424 8.01 2.47 -12.57
CA TYR A 424 6.76 2.95 -13.12
C TYR A 424 5.83 1.80 -13.52
N ALA A 425 6.38 0.73 -14.10
CA ALA A 425 5.62 -0.51 -14.32
C ALA A 425 5.02 -1.06 -13.02
N TRP A 426 5.80 -1.05 -11.94
CA TRP A 426 5.36 -1.48 -10.62
C TRP A 426 4.19 -0.65 -10.10
N VAL A 427 4.33 0.68 -10.09
CA VAL A 427 3.30 1.60 -9.59
C VAL A 427 2.01 1.51 -10.41
N LEU A 428 2.11 1.44 -11.74
CA LEU A 428 0.97 1.21 -12.64
C LEU A 428 0.30 -0.13 -12.35
N PHE A 429 1.09 -1.19 -12.12
CA PHE A 429 0.56 -2.52 -11.82
C PHE A 429 -0.11 -2.59 -10.45
N GLN A 430 0.43 -1.94 -9.43
CA GLN A 430 -0.20 -1.82 -8.12
C GLN A 430 -1.57 -1.14 -8.24
N LYS A 431 -1.65 0.00 -8.93
CA LYS A 431 -2.93 0.69 -9.17
C LYS A 431 -3.90 -0.13 -10.00
N PHE A 432 -3.43 -0.81 -11.06
CA PHE A 432 -4.24 -1.78 -11.81
C PHE A 432 -4.82 -2.88 -10.90
N SER A 433 -4.01 -3.46 -10.01
CA SER A 433 -4.45 -4.56 -9.15
C SER A 433 -5.57 -4.15 -8.16
N GLN A 434 -5.69 -2.86 -7.88
CA GLN A 434 -6.73 -2.28 -7.03
C GLN A 434 -7.97 -1.91 -7.83
N THR A 435 -7.80 -1.32 -9.01
CA THR A 435 -8.88 -0.70 -9.81
C THR A 435 -9.46 -1.62 -10.88
N GLY A 436 -8.67 -2.57 -11.38
CA GLY A 436 -9.01 -3.40 -12.54
C GLY A 436 -8.88 -2.68 -13.89
N GLU A 437 -8.36 -1.45 -13.93
CA GLU A 437 -8.30 -0.64 -15.15
C GLU A 437 -7.28 -1.16 -16.16
N ILE A 438 -7.78 -1.60 -17.32
CA ILE A 438 -6.96 -2.28 -18.34
C ILE A 438 -5.85 -1.41 -18.92
N LEU A 439 -6.08 -0.10 -19.04
CA LEU A 439 -5.10 0.82 -19.61
C LEU A 439 -3.84 0.85 -18.75
N LEU A 440 -3.97 0.80 -17.42
CA LEU A 440 -2.84 0.73 -16.49
C LEU A 440 -2.02 -0.54 -16.69
N LEU A 441 -2.67 -1.70 -16.90
CA LEU A 441 -1.98 -2.95 -17.19
C LEU A 441 -1.23 -2.91 -18.53
N LYS A 442 -1.83 -2.28 -19.56
CA LYS A 442 -1.18 -2.07 -20.86
C LYS A 442 0.04 -1.15 -20.75
N HIS A 443 -0.07 -0.06 -19.99
CA HIS A 443 1.07 0.82 -19.71
C HIS A 443 2.16 0.11 -18.91
N ALA A 444 1.82 -0.69 -17.89
CA ALA A 444 2.79 -1.49 -17.15
C ALA A 444 3.53 -2.48 -18.06
N SER A 445 2.82 -3.11 -18.99
CA SER A 445 3.40 -4.03 -19.98
C SER A 445 4.34 -3.31 -20.95
N LEU A 446 3.98 -2.09 -21.37
CA LEU A 446 4.85 -1.24 -22.18
C LEU A 446 6.15 -0.90 -21.43
N GLN A 447 6.05 -0.46 -20.17
CA GLN A 447 7.21 -0.11 -19.36
C GLN A 447 8.15 -1.30 -19.13
N ILE A 448 7.62 -2.51 -18.89
CA ILE A 448 8.45 -3.73 -18.79
C ILE A 448 9.13 -4.06 -20.12
N ARG A 449 8.48 -3.78 -21.26
CA ARG A 449 9.08 -3.97 -22.58
C ARG A 449 10.24 -2.99 -22.80
N GLU A 450 10.04 -1.72 -22.49
CA GLU A 450 11.10 -0.70 -22.57
C GLU A 450 12.28 -1.06 -21.66
N PHE A 451 12.01 -1.50 -20.43
CA PHE A 451 13.02 -2.03 -19.51
C PHE A 451 13.87 -3.16 -20.13
N ARG A 452 13.27 -4.08 -20.90
CA ARG A 452 13.99 -5.18 -21.55
C ARG A 452 14.79 -4.77 -22.78
N LEU A 453 14.37 -3.71 -23.47
CA LEU A 453 15.11 -3.15 -24.60
C LEU A 453 16.33 -2.34 -24.15
N TYR A 454 16.33 -1.89 -22.90
CA TYR A 454 17.42 -1.12 -22.33
C TYR A 454 18.65 -2.00 -22.08
N HIS A 455 19.69 -1.75 -22.88
CA HIS A 455 21.00 -2.38 -22.72
C HIS A 455 21.93 -1.45 -21.95
N ASP A 456 22.18 -1.80 -20.70
CA ASP A 456 23.10 -1.05 -19.85
C ASP A 456 24.56 -1.33 -20.16
N VAL A 457 25.41 -0.36 -19.84
CA VAL A 457 26.82 -0.64 -19.58
C VAL A 457 26.94 -1.43 -18.27
N LYS A 458 27.93 -2.31 -18.17
CA LYS A 458 28.09 -3.27 -17.06
C LYS A 458 28.00 -2.62 -15.66
N GLU A 459 28.49 -1.40 -15.51
CA GLU A 459 28.46 -0.62 -14.26
C GLU A 459 27.04 -0.29 -13.81
N ILE A 460 26.15 0.11 -14.74
CA ILE A 460 24.75 0.44 -14.45
C ILE A 460 23.96 -0.82 -14.10
N GLU A 461 24.29 -1.94 -14.74
CA GLU A 461 23.69 -3.24 -14.42
C GLU A 461 24.07 -3.70 -12.99
N LEU A 462 25.36 -3.61 -12.64
CA LEU A 462 25.84 -3.92 -11.29
C LEU A 462 25.22 -2.99 -10.24
N TYR A 463 25.07 -1.71 -10.56
CA TYR A 463 24.41 -0.74 -9.69
C TYR A 463 22.94 -1.08 -9.46
N THR A 464 22.19 -1.31 -10.54
CA THR A 464 20.76 -1.68 -10.50
C THR A 464 20.53 -2.95 -9.69
N ASN A 465 21.40 -3.95 -9.85
CA ASN A 465 21.33 -5.22 -9.15
C ASN A 465 21.81 -5.15 -7.69
N SER A 466 22.38 -4.02 -7.26
CA SER A 466 22.89 -3.84 -5.89
C SER A 466 21.79 -3.54 -4.86
N PHE A 467 20.59 -3.20 -5.31
CA PHE A 467 19.45 -2.90 -4.45
C PHE A 467 18.80 -4.19 -4.00
N ILE A 468 18.74 -4.46 -2.70
CA ILE A 468 18.41 -5.78 -2.17
C ILE A 468 17.03 -5.80 -1.50
N CYS A 469 16.20 -6.77 -1.83
CA CYS A 469 14.93 -7.02 -1.16
C CYS A 469 14.94 -8.41 -0.49
N SER A 470 14.28 -8.51 0.66
CA SER A 470 13.98 -9.79 1.30
C SER A 470 12.56 -10.21 0.91
N VAL A 471 12.44 -11.21 0.05
CA VAL A 471 11.14 -11.69 -0.43
C VAL A 471 10.83 -13.02 0.23
N ASP A 472 9.68 -13.10 0.90
CA ASP A 472 9.11 -14.36 1.37
C ASP A 472 8.58 -15.12 0.16
N ALA A 473 9.33 -16.14 -0.28
CA ALA A 473 8.94 -17.02 -1.37
C ALA A 473 9.05 -18.47 -0.91
N TYR A 474 7.95 -19.23 -1.02
CA TYR A 474 7.94 -20.68 -0.81
C TYR A 474 8.52 -21.16 0.54
N GLY A 475 8.23 -20.46 1.63
CA GLY A 475 8.63 -20.90 2.99
C GLY A 475 10.07 -20.55 3.40
N GLY A 476 10.77 -19.68 2.64
CA GLY A 476 12.05 -19.10 3.02
C GLY A 476 12.22 -17.65 2.56
N ASN A 477 13.10 -16.90 3.23
CA ASN A 477 13.47 -15.53 2.84
C ASN A 477 14.52 -15.59 1.73
N LYS A 478 14.11 -15.32 0.49
CA LYS A 478 15.04 -15.19 -0.64
C LYS A 478 15.50 -13.74 -0.74
N VAL A 479 16.81 -13.56 -0.86
CA VAL A 479 17.42 -12.25 -1.12
C VAL A 479 17.44 -12.05 -2.63
N LEU A 480 16.70 -11.05 -3.12
CA LEU A 480 16.59 -10.72 -4.55
C LEU A 480 17.00 -9.29 -4.80
N SER A 481 17.36 -8.94 -6.04
CA SER A 481 17.45 -7.53 -6.39
C SER A 481 16.06 -6.88 -6.35
N LEU A 482 15.98 -5.56 -6.19
CA LEU A 482 14.72 -4.82 -6.23
C LEU A 482 13.99 -5.02 -7.56
N VAL A 483 14.75 -5.05 -8.66
CA VAL A 483 14.23 -5.32 -10.00
C VAL A 483 13.64 -6.72 -10.09
N ASP A 484 14.39 -7.73 -9.63
CA ASP A 484 13.91 -9.12 -9.63
C ASP A 484 12.70 -9.30 -8.72
N SER A 485 12.65 -8.60 -7.58
CA SER A 485 11.50 -8.61 -6.68
C SER A 485 10.24 -8.07 -7.36
N VAL A 486 10.33 -6.92 -8.04
CA VAL A 486 9.22 -6.35 -8.82
C VAL A 486 8.73 -7.34 -9.88
N LEU A 487 9.65 -7.86 -10.71
CA LEU A 487 9.31 -8.78 -11.80
C LEU A 487 8.67 -10.07 -11.25
N LEU A 488 9.22 -10.62 -10.16
CA LEU A 488 8.71 -11.81 -9.50
C LEU A 488 7.30 -11.57 -8.95
N LYS A 489 7.07 -10.46 -8.23
CA LYS A 489 5.76 -10.18 -7.62
C LYS A 489 4.67 -9.98 -8.67
N ILE A 490 4.97 -9.27 -9.75
CA ILE A 490 4.07 -9.14 -10.90
C ILE A 490 3.80 -10.51 -11.52
N ASN A 491 4.85 -11.30 -11.76
CA ASN A 491 4.72 -12.63 -12.36
C ASN A 491 3.87 -13.58 -11.50
N VAL A 492 4.13 -13.64 -10.19
CA VAL A 492 3.38 -14.45 -9.23
C VAL A 492 1.91 -14.06 -9.20
N TRP A 493 1.61 -12.75 -9.15
CA TRP A 493 0.24 -12.27 -9.20
C TRP A 493 -0.45 -12.72 -10.50
N CYS A 494 0.17 -12.50 -11.66
CA CYS A 494 -0.42 -12.86 -12.93
C CYS A 494 -0.61 -14.38 -13.08
N ARG A 495 0.38 -15.20 -12.67
CA ARG A 495 0.27 -16.67 -12.67
C ARG A 495 -0.85 -17.15 -11.77
N ARG A 496 -1.08 -16.48 -10.63
CA ARG A 496 -2.21 -16.79 -9.74
C ARG A 496 -3.55 -16.52 -10.42
N GLN A 497 -3.71 -15.36 -11.06
CA GLN A 497 -4.94 -15.02 -11.78
C GLN A 497 -5.18 -15.96 -12.97
N LEU A 498 -4.15 -16.22 -13.77
CA LEU A 498 -4.26 -17.10 -14.94
C LEU A 498 -4.41 -18.58 -14.53
N GLY A 499 -3.85 -18.99 -13.40
CA GLY A 499 -3.99 -20.36 -12.88
C GLY A 499 -5.41 -20.73 -12.47
N ASN A 500 -6.32 -19.76 -12.35
CA ASN A 500 -7.76 -19.96 -12.17
C ASN A 500 -8.56 -18.99 -13.06
N TYR A 501 -8.18 -18.90 -14.35
CA TYR A 501 -8.72 -17.87 -15.23
C TYR A 501 -10.24 -17.98 -15.44
N HIS A 502 -10.83 -19.17 -15.30
CA HIS A 502 -12.29 -19.36 -15.40
C HIS A 502 -13.06 -18.63 -14.29
N ALA A 503 -12.45 -18.45 -13.11
CA ALA A 503 -13.05 -17.72 -11.99
C ALA A 503 -12.77 -16.21 -12.06
N HIS A 504 -11.62 -15.81 -12.60
CA HIS A 504 -11.16 -14.42 -12.58
C HIS A 504 -11.54 -13.61 -13.82
N TYR A 505 -11.81 -14.26 -14.95
CA TYR A 505 -12.09 -13.57 -16.21
C TYR A 505 -13.43 -14.00 -16.81
N SER A 506 -14.23 -13.00 -17.20
CA SER A 506 -15.49 -13.26 -17.89
C SER A 506 -15.24 -13.54 -19.38
N LYS A 507 -16.07 -14.42 -19.95
CA LYS A 507 -16.02 -14.72 -21.40
C LYS A 507 -16.32 -13.50 -22.29
N ASN A 508 -17.04 -12.52 -21.74
CA ASN A 508 -17.48 -11.33 -22.48
C ASN A 508 -16.45 -10.19 -22.46
N ASN A 509 -15.45 -10.24 -21.57
CA ASN A 509 -14.41 -9.22 -21.44
C ASN A 509 -13.03 -9.89 -21.27
N TYR A 510 -12.45 -10.34 -22.38
CA TYR A 510 -11.16 -11.06 -22.41
C TYR A 510 -9.95 -10.13 -22.53
N SER A 511 -10.13 -8.82 -22.65
CA SER A 511 -9.01 -7.90 -22.90
C SER A 511 -8.03 -7.84 -21.72
N ILE A 512 -8.54 -7.95 -20.48
CA ILE A 512 -7.69 -8.04 -19.28
C ILE A 512 -6.97 -9.38 -19.26
N PHE A 513 -7.65 -10.47 -19.62
CA PHE A 513 -7.01 -11.79 -19.72
C PHE A 513 -5.87 -11.78 -20.73
N GLU A 514 -6.10 -11.24 -21.93
CA GLU A 514 -5.10 -11.12 -22.99
C GLU A 514 -3.91 -10.26 -22.53
N ALA A 515 -4.17 -9.11 -21.91
CA ALA A 515 -3.12 -8.24 -21.38
C ALA A 515 -2.31 -8.93 -20.27
N THR A 516 -2.96 -9.64 -19.34
CA THR A 516 -2.27 -10.38 -18.27
C THR A 516 -1.43 -11.53 -18.83
N LEU A 517 -1.95 -12.25 -19.84
CA LEU A 517 -1.20 -13.32 -20.51
C LEU A 517 0.03 -12.77 -21.22
N ASN A 518 -0.12 -11.69 -21.98
CA ASN A 518 1.00 -11.02 -22.66
C ASN A 518 2.06 -10.55 -21.66
N LEU A 519 1.63 -9.98 -20.53
CA LEU A 519 2.54 -9.57 -19.46
C LEU A 519 3.32 -10.75 -18.88
N VAL A 520 2.65 -11.88 -18.60
CA VAL A 520 3.32 -13.09 -18.10
C VAL A 520 4.33 -13.63 -19.09
N LEU A 521 3.98 -13.69 -20.37
CA LEU A 521 4.88 -14.12 -21.44
C LEU A 521 6.08 -13.19 -21.57
N LEU A 522 5.87 -11.88 -21.43
CA LEU A 522 6.95 -10.89 -21.38
C LEU A 522 7.84 -11.09 -20.16
N LEU A 523 7.35 -11.65 -19.05
CA LEU A 523 8.12 -11.89 -17.84
C LEU A 523 8.84 -13.24 -17.83
N VAL A 524 8.57 -14.12 -18.80
CA VAL A 524 9.32 -15.38 -18.94
C VAL A 524 10.80 -15.06 -19.13
N THR A 525 11.64 -15.63 -18.27
CA THR A 525 13.09 -15.60 -18.42
C THR A 525 13.55 -17.00 -18.80
N ASN A 526 14.57 -17.10 -19.66
CA ASN A 526 15.11 -18.38 -20.09
C ASN A 526 15.88 -19.13 -18.99
N SER A 527 15.90 -18.64 -17.74
CA SER A 527 16.85 -19.08 -16.71
C SER A 527 16.28 -19.30 -15.30
N SER A 528 14.97 -19.39 -15.07
CA SER A 528 14.49 -19.74 -13.72
C SER A 528 14.51 -21.25 -13.48
N GLU A 529 15.57 -21.72 -12.82
CA GLU A 529 15.63 -23.04 -12.19
C GLU A 529 14.48 -23.26 -11.18
N ASP A 530 13.86 -22.19 -10.68
CA ASP A 530 12.72 -22.24 -9.75
C ASP A 530 11.40 -22.75 -10.39
N ASP A 531 11.29 -22.85 -11.73
CA ASP A 531 10.14 -23.48 -12.38
C ASP A 531 10.24 -25.03 -12.42
N PHE A 532 11.35 -25.62 -11.97
CA PHE A 532 11.60 -27.06 -12.07
C PHE A 532 10.94 -27.92 -10.97
N GLU A 533 10.61 -27.38 -9.80
CA GLU A 533 10.01 -28.20 -8.74
C GLU A 533 8.53 -28.53 -8.99
N GLU A 534 7.76 -27.63 -9.64
CA GLU A 534 6.34 -27.88 -9.97
C GLU A 534 6.11 -28.44 -11.38
N THR A 535 7.12 -28.45 -12.26
CA THR A 535 7.04 -29.07 -13.58
C THR A 535 7.29 -30.59 -13.56
N MET A 536 7.70 -31.16 -12.42
CA MET A 536 7.97 -32.61 -12.27
C MET A 536 6.77 -33.54 -12.54
N PHE A 537 5.54 -33.02 -12.61
CA PHE A 537 4.33 -33.86 -12.72
C PHE A 537 3.50 -33.65 -14.00
N ILE A 538 3.96 -32.83 -14.95
CA ILE A 538 3.21 -32.56 -16.19
C ILE A 538 4.13 -32.79 -17.39
N GLU A 539 3.90 -33.88 -18.13
CA GLU A 539 4.59 -34.15 -19.39
C GLU A 539 4.44 -32.94 -20.33
N SER A 540 5.54 -32.26 -20.61
CA SER A 540 5.56 -31.18 -21.60
C SER A 540 5.75 -31.78 -23.00
N PRO A 541 5.07 -31.27 -24.04
CA PRO A 541 5.30 -31.73 -25.41
C PRO A 541 6.77 -31.50 -25.82
N VAL A 542 7.37 -32.52 -26.44
CA VAL A 542 8.77 -32.53 -26.89
C VAL A 542 9.01 -31.38 -27.88
N GLY A 543 9.99 -30.52 -27.61
CA GLY A 543 10.35 -29.38 -28.47
C GLY A 543 9.63 -28.05 -28.18
N SER A 544 8.96 -27.92 -27.03
CA SER A 544 8.24 -26.70 -26.64
C SER A 544 9.14 -25.56 -26.14
N THR A 545 8.85 -24.34 -26.59
CA THR A 545 9.47 -23.10 -26.08
C THR A 545 9.05 -22.85 -24.62
N PRO A 546 9.81 -22.08 -23.81
CA PRO A 546 9.44 -21.83 -22.41
C PRO A 546 8.05 -21.19 -22.27
N GLU A 547 7.66 -20.36 -23.24
CA GLU A 547 6.32 -19.75 -23.31
C GLU A 547 5.22 -20.81 -23.49
N LEU A 548 5.41 -21.76 -24.41
CA LEU A 548 4.44 -22.83 -24.66
C LEU A 548 4.29 -23.75 -23.45
N LYS A 549 5.40 -24.04 -22.74
CA LYS A 549 5.38 -24.82 -21.49
C LYS A 549 4.58 -24.09 -20.41
N LEU A 550 4.78 -22.78 -20.26
CA LEU A 550 4.06 -21.97 -19.29
C LEU A 550 2.56 -21.90 -19.62
N ILE A 551 2.19 -21.68 -20.88
CA ILE A 551 0.79 -21.68 -21.31
C ILE A 551 0.12 -23.02 -20.99
N HIS A 552 0.78 -24.14 -21.33
CA HIS A 552 0.27 -25.47 -21.01
C HIS A 552 0.05 -25.66 -19.51
N LEU A 553 1.04 -25.27 -18.69
CA LEU A 553 0.95 -25.33 -17.22
C LEU A 553 -0.25 -24.52 -16.69
N LEU A 554 -0.45 -23.29 -17.17
CA LEU A 554 -1.56 -22.43 -16.75
C LEU A 554 -2.92 -23.02 -17.14
N ILE A 555 -3.03 -23.63 -18.33
CA ILE A 555 -4.25 -24.33 -18.77
C ILE A 555 -4.55 -25.51 -17.84
N VAL A 556 -3.56 -26.37 -17.58
CA VAL A 556 -3.75 -27.55 -16.70
C VAL A 556 -4.15 -27.14 -15.29
N ARG A 557 -3.57 -26.06 -14.74
CA ARG A 557 -3.94 -25.52 -13.42
C ARG A 557 -5.37 -25.00 -13.39
N SER A 558 -5.77 -24.23 -14.40
CA SER A 558 -7.11 -23.67 -14.48
C SER A 558 -8.17 -24.76 -14.60
N ILE A 559 -7.90 -25.81 -15.39
CA ILE A 559 -8.77 -27.00 -15.48
C ILE A 559 -8.91 -27.67 -14.12
N HIS A 560 -7.79 -27.93 -13.41
CA HIS A 560 -7.83 -28.51 -12.07
C HIS A 560 -8.59 -27.64 -11.06
N ALA A 561 -8.40 -26.32 -11.11
CA ALA A 561 -9.12 -25.37 -10.25
C ALA A 561 -10.63 -25.39 -10.53
N ALA A 562 -11.03 -25.40 -11.80
CA ALA A 562 -12.43 -25.50 -12.21
C ALA A 562 -13.08 -26.82 -11.77
N TYR A 563 -12.38 -27.95 -11.88
CA TYR A 563 -12.88 -29.24 -11.39
C TYR A 563 -13.09 -29.22 -9.87
N LYS A 564 -12.14 -28.66 -9.09
CA LYS A 564 -12.28 -28.55 -7.64
C LYS A 564 -13.51 -27.72 -7.23
N GLN A 565 -13.82 -26.66 -7.98
CA GLN A 565 -14.99 -25.81 -7.74
C GLN A 565 -16.33 -26.50 -8.07
N LEU A 566 -16.35 -27.49 -8.96
CA LEU A 566 -17.55 -28.26 -9.30
C LEU A 566 -17.83 -29.43 -8.33
N THR A 567 -16.81 -29.86 -7.59
CA THR A 567 -16.89 -30.97 -6.62
C THR A 567 -17.18 -30.54 -5.18
N LEU A 568 -17.13 -29.22 -4.90
CA LEU A 568 -17.57 -28.58 -3.66
C LEU A 568 -18.98 -28.03 -3.86
#